data_AF-A0A2E3J4G8-F1
#
_entry.id   AF-A0A2E3J4G8-F1
#
_cell.length_a   1.000
_cell.length_b   1.000
_cell.length_c   1.000
_cell.angle_alpha   90.00
_cell.angle_beta   90.00
_cell.angle_gamma   90.00
#
_symmetry.space_group_name_H-M   'P 1'
#
loop_
_entity.id
_entity.type
_entity.pdbx_description
1 polymer ?
#
loop_
_entity_poly.entity_id
_entity_poly.type
_entity_poly.pdbx_seq_one_letter_code
_entity_poly.pdbx_strand_id
1 'polypeptide(L)' 'MRPKERVIAALVHQEPDRVPTGENQVDGKLVEQILDCHTHYNMGWHELEAIWADERDRVVSDYCDFHVALPRAA' A
#
# COMPACT_ATOMS: atom_id res chain seq x y z
N MET A 1 3.97 11.04 -13.57
CA MET A 1 3.50 10.15 -14.66
C MET A 1 2.01 9.95 -14.43
N ARG A 2 1.15 10.15 -15.42
CA ARG A 2 -0.30 9.95 -15.24
C ARG A 2 -0.60 8.49 -14.90
N PRO A 3 -1.69 8.16 -14.18
CA PRO A 3 -2.03 6.78 -13.84
C PRO A 3 -2.02 5.83 -15.04
N LYS A 4 -2.57 6.26 -16.19
CA LYS A 4 -2.55 5.48 -17.44
C LYS A 4 -1.14 5.22 -17.97
N GLU A 5 -0.26 6.22 -17.92
CA GLU A 5 1.13 6.08 -18.39
C GLU A 5 1.90 5.09 -17.51
N ARG A 6 1.60 5.07 -16.21
CA ARG A 6 2.19 4.15 -15.24
C ARG A 6 1.80 2.71 -15.50
N VAL A 7 0.52 2.45 -15.77
CA VAL A 7 0.06 1.11 -16.16
C VAL A 7 0.79 0.65 -17.42
N ILE A 8 0.91 1.51 -18.43
CA ILE A 8 1.65 1.17 -19.66
C ILE A 8 3.12 0.86 -19.34
N ALA A 9 3.80 1.71 -18.57
CA ALA A 9 5.20 1.52 -18.19
C ALA A 9 5.45 0.19 -17.43
N ALA A 10 4.53 -0.20 -16.54
CA ALA A 10 4.56 -1.49 -15.85
C ALA A 10 4.36 -2.67 -16.80
N LEU A 11 3.38 -2.58 -17.70
CA LEU A 11 3.09 -3.64 -18.68
C LEU A 11 4.24 -3.88 -19.67
N VAL A 12 5.01 -2.84 -20.01
CA VAL A 12 6.16 -2.96 -20.90
C VAL A 12 7.49 -3.17 -20.15
N HIS A 13 7.43 -3.46 -18.85
CA HIS A 13 8.60 -3.72 -17.99
C HIS A 13 9.62 -2.57 -17.93
N GLN A 14 9.19 -1.34 -18.17
CA GLN A 14 10.06 -0.16 -18.01
C GLN A 14 10.21 0.22 -16.53
N GLU A 15 9.10 0.24 -15.80
CA GLU A 15 9.07 0.59 -14.38
C GLU A 15 8.12 -0.36 -13.63
N PRO A 16 8.55 -1.02 -12.55
CA PRO A 16 7.68 -1.92 -11.81
C PRO A 16 6.58 -1.17 -11.06
N ASP A 17 5.36 -1.72 -11.01
CA ASP A 17 4.34 -1.29 -10.04
C ASP A 17 4.69 -1.89 -8.67
N ARG A 18 4.99 -1.02 -7.70
CA ARG A 18 5.55 -1.41 -6.39
C ARG A 18 4.49 -1.54 -5.29
N VAL A 19 3.21 -1.28 -5.60
CA VAL A 19 2.13 -1.43 -4.61
C VAL A 19 2.13 -2.87 -4.10
N PRO A 20 2.15 -3.09 -2.78
CA PRO A 20 2.31 -4.44 -2.25
C PRO A 20 1.09 -5.30 -2.57
N THR A 21 1.36 -6.53 -2.99
CA THR A 21 0.34 -7.56 -3.26
C THR A 21 0.81 -8.87 -2.64
N GLY A 22 -0.09 -9.71 -2.13
CA GLY A 22 0.29 -10.99 -1.54
C GLY A 22 -0.72 -11.54 -0.54
N GLU A 23 -0.52 -12.78 -0.06
CA GLU A 23 -1.46 -13.46 0.84
C GLU A 23 -1.37 -13.02 2.31
N ASN A 24 -0.26 -12.40 2.73
CA ASN A 24 -0.04 -11.99 4.13
C ASN A 24 -0.65 -10.62 4.46
N GLN A 25 -1.75 -10.27 3.82
CA GLN A 25 -2.45 -9.00 3.98
C GLN A 25 -3.19 -8.97 5.33
N VAL A 26 -2.65 -8.25 6.32
CA VAL A 26 -3.35 -7.94 7.58
C VAL A 26 -4.24 -6.73 7.37
N ASP A 27 -5.50 -6.81 7.80
CA ASP A 27 -6.48 -5.72 7.72
C ASP A 27 -5.93 -4.42 8.33
N GLY A 28 -6.00 -3.32 7.57
CA GLY A 28 -5.43 -2.03 7.99
C GLY A 28 -6.02 -1.51 9.30
N LYS A 29 -7.31 -1.72 9.57
CA LYS A 29 -7.93 -1.26 10.83
C LYS A 29 -7.39 -2.02 12.04
N LEU A 30 -7.08 -3.29 11.87
CA LEU A 30 -6.44 -4.07 12.93
C LEU A 30 -5.03 -3.54 13.22
N VAL A 31 -4.29 -3.16 12.17
CA VAL A 31 -2.96 -2.55 12.32
C VAL A 31 -3.05 -1.22 13.07
N GLU A 32 -3.96 -0.32 12.70
CA GLU A 32 -4.18 0.94 13.41
C GLU A 32 -4.52 0.72 14.88
N GLN A 33 -5.37 -0.26 15.19
CA GLN A 33 -5.75 -0.60 16.56
C GLN A 33 -4.59 -1.14 17.41
N ILE A 34 -3.71 -1.95 16.82
CA ILE A 34 -2.59 -2.57 17.54
C ILE A 34 -1.42 -1.59 17.72
N LEU A 35 -1.13 -0.77 16.69
CA LEU A 35 0.05 0.09 16.65
C LEU A 35 -0.21 1.57 16.95
N ASP A 36 -1.47 1.97 17.16
CA ASP A 36 -1.89 3.38 17.34
C ASP A 36 -1.36 4.30 16.21
N CYS A 37 -1.56 3.86 14.97
CA CYS A 37 -1.09 4.53 13.76
C CYS A 37 -2.22 4.78 12.76
N HIS A 38 -1.91 5.42 11.62
CA HIS A 38 -2.80 5.52 10.47
C HIS A 38 -2.12 4.94 9.23
N THR A 39 -2.81 4.04 8.52
CA THR A 39 -2.30 3.36 7.31
C THR A 39 -3.26 3.50 6.15
N HIS A 40 -2.73 3.75 4.96
CA HIS A 40 -3.50 3.68 3.71
C HIS A 40 -3.55 2.26 3.13
N TYR A 41 -2.68 1.35 3.59
CA TYR A 41 -2.57 0.00 3.03
C TYR A 41 -3.61 -0.97 3.62
N ASN A 42 -4.19 -1.80 2.76
CA ASN A 42 -5.23 -2.79 3.08
C ASN A 42 -6.44 -2.17 3.80
N MET A 43 -6.89 -1.03 3.25
CA MET A 43 -8.07 -0.27 3.71
C MET A 43 -9.21 -0.28 2.68
N GLY A 44 -9.17 -1.21 1.73
CA GLY A 44 -10.19 -1.40 0.70
C GLY A 44 -10.35 -0.18 -0.19
N TRP A 45 -11.54 0.46 -0.17
CA TRP A 45 -11.84 1.58 -1.05
C TRP A 45 -10.93 2.80 -0.81
N HIS A 46 -10.56 3.07 0.44
CA HIS A 46 -9.67 4.18 0.79
C HIS A 46 -8.27 4.02 0.18
N GLU A 47 -7.74 2.78 0.17
CA GLU A 47 -6.48 2.47 -0.49
C GLU A 47 -6.60 2.71 -2.01
N LEU A 48 -7.70 2.29 -2.63
CA LEU A 48 -7.93 2.52 -4.06
C LEU A 48 -7.96 4.03 -4.37
N GLU A 49 -8.65 4.83 -3.58
CA GLU A 49 -8.68 6.28 -3.73
C GLU A 49 -7.27 6.89 -3.65
N ALA A 50 -6.47 6.51 -2.65
CA ALA A 50 -5.08 6.96 -2.51
C ALA A 50 -4.22 6.56 -3.72
N ILE A 51 -4.35 5.31 -4.19
CA ILE A 51 -3.66 4.79 -5.37
C ILE A 51 -4.03 5.58 -6.64
N TRP A 52 -5.28 6.00 -6.78
CA TRP A 52 -5.77 6.80 -7.91
C TRP A 52 -5.37 8.28 -7.80
N ALA A 53 -5.17 8.78 -6.58
CA ALA A 53 -4.71 10.14 -6.28
C ALA A 53 -3.18 10.31 -6.43
N ASP A 54 -2.47 9.31 -6.96
CA ASP A 54 -0.99 9.29 -7.09
C ASP A 54 -0.25 9.15 -5.76
N GLU A 55 -0.91 8.66 -4.70
CA GLU A 55 -0.35 8.44 -3.36
C GLU A 55 0.18 7.00 -3.16
N ARG A 56 0.53 6.31 -4.25
CA ARG A 56 1.02 4.91 -4.18
C ARG A 56 2.26 4.75 -3.32
N ASP A 57 3.19 5.70 -3.39
CA ASP A 57 4.42 5.66 -2.58
C ASP A 57 4.10 5.73 -1.08
N ARG A 58 3.02 6.42 -0.70
CA ARG A 58 2.51 6.46 0.68
C ARG A 58 1.96 5.10 1.10
N VAL A 59 1.15 4.46 0.27
CA VAL A 59 0.63 3.10 0.49
C VAL A 59 1.77 2.09 0.68
N VAL A 60 2.82 2.18 -0.14
CA VAL A 60 4.02 1.33 -0.01
C VAL A 60 4.76 1.60 1.29
N SER A 61 4.95 2.87 1.68
CA SER A 61 5.59 3.23 2.95
C SER A 61 4.82 2.65 4.13
N ASP A 62 3.51 2.84 4.17
CA ASP A 62 2.66 2.36 5.27
C ASP A 62 2.70 0.85 5.44
N TYR A 63 2.72 0.10 4.33
CA TYR A 63 2.93 -1.33 4.38
C TYR A 63 4.26 -1.70 5.04
N CYS A 64 5.35 -1.08 4.62
CA CYS A 64 6.69 -1.34 5.17
C CYS A 64 6.81 -0.91 6.64
N ASP A 65 6.25 0.24 7.00
CA ASP A 65 6.42 0.85 8.30
C ASP A 65 5.51 0.21 9.36
N PHE A 66 4.29 -0.19 8.98
CA PHE A 66 3.29 -0.69 9.93
C PHE A 66 3.00 -2.18 9.77
N HIS A 67 2.66 -2.63 8.56
CA HIS A 67 2.21 -4.02 8.36
C HIS A 67 3.36 -5.02 8.47
N VAL A 68 4.54 -4.72 7.91
CA VAL A 68 5.74 -5.55 8.05
C VAL A 68 6.31 -5.48 9.47
N ALA A 69 6.14 -4.35 10.17
CA ALA A 69 6.60 -4.18 11.55
C ALA A 69 5.66 -4.85 12.57
N LEU A 70 4.38 -5.06 12.24
CA LEU A 70 3.36 -5.61 13.13
C LEU A 70 3.80 -6.88 13.89
N PRO A 71 4.46 -7.89 13.29
CA PRO A 71 4.91 -9.07 14.02
C PRO A 71 5.93 -8.80 15.13
N ARG A 72 6.52 -7.60 15.17
CA ARG A 72 7.47 -7.17 16.22
C ARG A 72 6.80 -6.48 17.41
N ALA A 73 5.51 -6.13 17.29
CA ALA A 73 4.76 -5.45 18.35
C ALA A 73 4.08 -6.41 19.34
N ALA A 74 4.09 -7.71 19.04
CA ALA A 74 3.56 -8.78 19.88
C ALA A 74 4.64 -9.43 20.75
#